data_AF-A0A0G0E2R3-F1
#
_entry.id   AF-A0A0G0E2R3-F1
#
_cell.length_a   1.000
_cell.length_b   1.000
_cell.length_c   1.000
_cell.angle_alpha   90.00
_cell.angle_beta   90.00
_cell.angle_gamma   90.00
#
_symmetry.space_group_name_H-M   'P 1'
#
loop_
_entity.id
_entity.type
_entity.pdbx_description
1 polymer ?
#
loop_
_entity_poly.entity_id
_entity_poly.type
_entity_poly.pdbx_seq_one_letter_code
_entity_poly.pdbx_strand_id
1 'polypeptide(L)'
;MKNIGSITTDEYDKMLDNFKNEQADILSKIDDYDNYDRKYYMTASRLLELLSKAKLIFESSEVMEKRQLLNYLLQNLSLEGEKLHYDLKKPYSMIASYIKRQDWLRGQDSNL
;
A
#
# COMPACT_ATOMS: atom_id res chain seq x y z
N MET A 1 21.93 -56.68 -8.51
CA MET A 1 22.47 -55.90 -7.39
C MET A 1 21.65 -54.61 -7.28
N LYS A 2 20.96 -54.41 -6.16
CA LYS A 2 20.14 -53.22 -5.90
C LYS A 2 21.02 -52.25 -5.10
N ASN A 3 21.47 -51.16 -5.71
CA ASN A 3 22.34 -50.19 -5.05
C ASN A 3 21.46 -49.23 -4.25
N ILE A 4 21.51 -49.34 -2.92
CA ILE A 4 20.81 -48.48 -1.97
C ILE A 4 21.71 -47.26 -1.79
N GLY A 5 21.45 -46.17 -2.52
CA GLY A 5 22.15 -44.89 -2.31
C GLY A 5 22.43 -44.01 -3.53
N SER A 6 22.16 -44.48 -4.76
CA SER A 6 22.32 -43.64 -5.95
C SER A 6 20.95 -43.27 -6.51
N ILE A 7 20.63 -41.97 -6.49
CA ILE A 7 19.60 -41.40 -7.35
C ILE A 7 19.96 -41.80 -8.78
N THR A 8 18.98 -42.28 -9.56
CA THR A 8 19.21 -42.57 -10.98
C THR A 8 19.39 -41.26 -11.75
N THR A 9 20.13 -41.26 -12.86
CA THR A 9 20.36 -40.04 -13.66
C THR A 9 19.04 -39.35 -14.04
N ASP A 10 18.03 -40.13 -14.40
CA ASP A 10 16.66 -39.64 -14.69
C ASP A 10 15.98 -38.94 -13.51
N GLU A 11 16.15 -39.45 -12.28
CA GLU A 11 15.60 -38.84 -11.08
C GLU A 11 16.34 -37.55 -10.70
N TYR A 12 17.66 -37.54 -10.90
CA TYR A 12 18.49 -36.35 -10.70
C TYR A 12 18.13 -35.24 -11.68
N ASP A 13 18.00 -35.58 -12.97
CA ASP A 13 17.66 -34.62 -14.03
C ASP A 13 16.25 -34.04 -13.81
N LYS A 14 15.28 -34.85 -13.40
CA LYS A 14 13.94 -34.38 -13.02
C LYS A 14 13.96 -33.44 -11.81
N MET A 15 14.73 -33.76 -10.78
CA MET A 15 14.87 -32.86 -9.62
C MET A 15 15.54 -31.55 -10.02
N LEU A 16 16.57 -31.60 -10.87
CA LEU A 16 17.28 -30.42 -11.36
C LEU A 16 16.34 -29.51 -12.16
N ASP A 17 15.52 -30.07 -13.05
CA ASP A 17 14.55 -29.29 -13.82
C ASP A 17 13.45 -28.69 -12.93
N ASN A 18 12.95 -29.45 -11.94
CA ASN A 18 11.99 -28.91 -10.97
C ASN A 18 12.56 -27.72 -10.20
N PHE A 19 13.80 -27.82 -9.70
CA PHE A 19 14.42 -26.72 -8.97
C PHE A 19 14.70 -25.51 -9.86
N LYS A 20 15.06 -25.70 -11.13
CA LYS A 20 15.20 -24.59 -12.08
C LYS A 20 13.87 -23.89 -12.34
N ASN A 21 12.79 -24.65 -12.48
CA ASN A 21 11.45 -24.10 -12.66
C ASN A 21 10.99 -23.32 -11.42
N GLU A 22 11.18 -23.88 -10.22
CA GLU A 22 10.88 -23.17 -8.97
C GLU A 22 11.71 -21.88 -8.82
N GLN A 23 12.99 -21.93 -9.17
CA GLN A 23 13.85 -20.74 -9.17
C GLN A 23 13.33 -19.67 -10.13
N ALA A 24 12.95 -20.05 -11.35
CA ALA A 24 12.39 -19.13 -12.34
C ALA A 24 11.07 -18.51 -11.85
N ASP A 25 10.19 -19.29 -11.25
CA ASP A 25 8.92 -18.82 -10.67
C ASP A 25 9.14 -17.83 -9.53
N ILE A 26 10.11 -18.10 -8.64
CA ILE A 26 10.46 -17.19 -7.55
C ILE A 26 11.02 -15.88 -8.10
N LEU A 27 11.91 -15.93 -9.09
CA LEU A 27 12.47 -14.73 -9.71
C LEU A 27 11.39 -13.88 -10.41
N SER A 28 10.43 -14.52 -11.08
CA SER A 28 9.28 -13.82 -11.68
C SER A 28 8.46 -13.10 -10.60
N LYS A 29 8.16 -13.78 -9.48
CA LYS A 29 7.42 -13.17 -8.38
C LYS A 29 8.17 -11.99 -7.77
N ILE A 30 9.49 -12.06 -7.63
CA ILE A 30 10.31 -10.96 -7.14
C ILE A 30 10.19 -9.75 -8.07
N ASP A 31 10.33 -9.94 -9.39
CA ASP A 31 10.19 -8.83 -10.34
C ASP A 31 8.77 -8.23 -10.33
N ASP A 32 7.75 -9.07 -10.21
CA ASP A 32 6.36 -8.62 -10.05
C ASP A 32 6.20 -7.76 -8.80
N TYR A 33 6.68 -8.22 -7.63
CA TYR A 33 6.61 -7.46 -6.38
C TYR A 33 7.37 -6.13 -6.48
N ASP A 34 8.58 -6.13 -7.05
CA ASP A 34 9.36 -4.92 -7.28
C ASP A 34 8.60 -3.92 -8.18
N ASN A 35 7.93 -4.43 -9.23
CA ASN A 35 7.09 -3.62 -10.10
C ASN A 35 5.86 -3.05 -9.37
N TYR A 36 5.22 -3.85 -8.50
CA TYR A 36 4.10 -3.41 -7.68
C TYR A 36 4.53 -2.35 -6.66
N ASP A 37 5.66 -2.54 -5.99
CA ASP A 37 6.21 -1.60 -5.03
C ASP A 37 6.54 -0.26 -5.71
N ARG A 38 7.23 -0.29 -6.86
CA ARG A 38 7.48 0.92 -7.65
C ARG A 38 6.18 1.66 -8.00
N LYS A 39 5.15 0.95 -8.47
CA LYS A 39 3.83 1.54 -8.78
C LYS A 39 3.14 2.09 -7.53
N TYR A 40 3.27 1.42 -6.40
CA TYR A 40 2.73 1.86 -5.12
C TYR A 40 3.39 3.15 -4.64
N TYR A 41 4.73 3.21 -4.62
CA TYR A 41 5.47 4.42 -4.26
C TYR A 41 5.15 5.60 -5.18
N MET A 42 5.06 5.37 -6.49
CA MET A 42 4.66 6.41 -7.45
C MET A 42 3.23 6.91 -7.19
N THR A 43 2.30 6.00 -6.88
CA THR A 43 0.91 6.35 -6.55
C THR A 43 0.83 7.12 -5.22
N ALA A 44 1.56 6.67 -4.20
CA ALA A 44 1.61 7.30 -2.89
C ALA A 44 2.22 8.71 -2.97
N SER A 45 3.30 8.88 -3.73
CA SER A 45 3.93 10.19 -3.95
C SER A 45 2.96 11.18 -4.62
N ARG A 46 2.27 10.75 -5.70
CA ARG A 46 1.24 11.56 -6.38
C ARG A 46 0.08 11.89 -5.45
N LEU A 47 -0.35 10.92 -4.65
CA LEU A 47 -1.42 11.10 -3.68
C LEU A 47 -1.04 12.10 -2.60
N LEU A 48 0.19 12.04 -2.07
CA LEU A 48 0.71 13.00 -1.10
C LEU A 48 0.84 14.40 -1.71
N GLU A 49 1.30 14.52 -2.96
CA GLU A 49 1.34 15.79 -3.66
C GLU A 49 -0.07 16.40 -3.80
N LEU A 50 -1.05 15.59 -4.19
CA LEU A 50 -2.45 16.01 -4.28
C LEU A 50 -3.00 16.43 -2.91
N LEU A 51 -2.72 15.65 -1.86
CA LEU A 51 -3.13 15.98 -0.49
C LEU A 51 -2.49 17.28 0.02
N SER A 52 -1.23 17.57 -0.35
CA SER A 52 -0.56 18.82 0.00
C SER A 52 -1.25 20.06 -0.59
N LYS A 53 -1.89 19.89 -1.75
CA LYS A 53 -2.65 20.92 -2.46
C LYS A 53 -4.16 20.83 -2.21
N ALA A 54 -4.63 19.81 -1.47
CA ALA A 54 -6.06 19.50 -1.35
C ALA A 54 -6.85 20.63 -0.72
N LYS A 55 -6.29 21.33 0.28
CA LYS A 55 -6.92 22.51 0.88
C LYS A 55 -7.14 23.61 -0.16
N LEU A 56 -6.12 23.93 -0.95
CA LEU A 56 -6.19 24.97 -1.99
C LEU A 56 -7.25 24.59 -3.03
N ILE A 57 -7.18 23.36 -3.55
CA ILE A 57 -8.15 22.83 -4.53
C ILE A 57 -9.56 22.91 -3.97
N PHE A 58 -9.75 22.45 -2.73
CA PHE A 58 -11.06 22.48 -2.10
C PHE A 58 -11.56 23.91 -1.96
N GLU A 59 -10.76 24.87 -1.46
CA GLU A 59 -11.19 26.25 -1.27
C GLU A 59 -11.56 26.94 -2.58
N SER A 60 -10.78 26.74 -3.65
CA SER A 60 -11.00 27.33 -4.98
C SER A 60 -12.11 26.67 -5.79
N SER A 61 -12.55 25.47 -5.40
CA SER A 61 -13.56 24.71 -6.14
C SER A 61 -14.98 25.25 -5.95
N GLU A 62 -15.78 25.08 -7.00
CA GLU A 62 -17.21 25.38 -6.98
C GLU A 62 -17.96 24.44 -6.01
N VAL A 63 -19.16 24.83 -5.56
CA VAL A 63 -19.92 24.07 -4.55
C VAL A 63 -20.16 22.62 -4.98
N MET A 64 -20.41 22.38 -6.27
CA MET A 64 -20.62 21.02 -6.79
C MET A 64 -19.34 20.18 -6.76
N GLU A 65 -18.20 20.76 -7.08
CA GLU A 65 -16.90 20.09 -7.03
C GLU A 65 -16.48 19.80 -5.59
N LYS A 66 -16.72 20.73 -4.66
CA LYS A 66 -16.55 20.51 -3.22
C LYS A 66 -17.34 19.30 -2.74
N ARG A 67 -18.61 19.21 -3.14
CA ARG A 67 -19.46 18.06 -2.80
C ARG A 67 -18.94 16.76 -3.41
N GLN A 68 -18.46 16.78 -4.65
CA GLN A 68 -17.83 15.61 -5.28
C GLN A 68 -16.57 15.18 -4.52
N LEU A 69 -15.71 16.12 -4.13
CA LEU A 69 -14.50 15.83 -3.36
C LEU A 69 -14.84 15.20 -2.01
N LEU A 70 -15.82 15.75 -1.29
CA LEU A 70 -16.29 15.19 -0.02
C LEU A 70 -16.87 13.78 -0.20
N ASN A 71 -17.68 13.54 -1.24
CA ASN A 71 -18.20 12.20 -1.55
C ASN A 71 -17.10 11.21 -1.92
N TYR A 72 -16.01 11.69 -2.50
CA TYR A 72 -14.87 10.86 -2.86
C TYR A 72 -14.02 10.48 -1.63
N LEU A 73 -13.83 11.40 -0.68
CA LEU A 73 -13.01 11.21 0.52
C LEU A 73 -13.76 10.51 1.66
N LEU A 74 -15.03 10.86 1.85
CA LEU A 74 -15.82 10.52 3.03
C LEU A 74 -16.81 9.39 2.74
N GLN A 75 -17.14 8.64 3.79
CA GLN A 75 -18.27 7.72 3.85
C GLN A 75 -19.06 7.98 5.14
N ASN A 76 -20.32 7.53 5.18
CA ASN A 76 -21.21 7.70 6.34
C ASN A 76 -21.34 9.16 6.78
N LEU A 77 -21.35 10.11 5.82
CA LEU A 77 -21.46 11.53 6.12
C LEU A 77 -22.86 11.85 6.66
N SER A 78 -22.94 12.22 7.94
CA SER A 78 -24.16 12.70 8.58
C SER A 78 -23.91 13.99 9.34
N LEU A 79 -24.96 14.80 9.47
CA LEU A 79 -24.95 16.04 10.23
C LEU A 79 -25.93 15.89 11.40
N GLU A 80 -25.41 15.94 12.62
CA GLU A 80 -26.19 15.88 13.86
C GLU A 80 -26.09 17.24 14.56
N GLY A 81 -27.06 18.11 14.30
CA GLY A 81 -27.02 19.51 14.75
C GLY A 81 -25.85 20.25 14.10
N GLU A 82 -24.90 20.72 14.91
CA GLU A 82 -23.67 21.39 14.47
C GLU A 82 -22.49 20.42 14.26
N LYS A 83 -22.66 19.12 14.58
CA LYS A 83 -21.59 18.13 14.50
C LYS A 83 -21.65 17.35 13.19
N LEU A 84 -20.51 17.31 12.50
CA LEU A 84 -20.32 16.50 11.30
C LEU A 84 -19.72 15.15 11.67
N HIS A 85 -20.42 14.07 11.35
CA HIS A 85 -19.96 12.70 11.51
C HIS A 85 -19.58 12.13 10.16
N TYR A 86 -18.40 11.52 10.06
CA TYR A 86 -17.90 10.89 8.85
C TYR A 86 -16.78 9.92 9.15
N ASP A 87 -16.60 8.94 8.26
CA ASP A 87 -15.37 8.15 8.18
C ASP A 87 -14.61 8.51 6.89
N LEU A 88 -13.29 8.35 6.93
CA LEU A 88 -12.45 8.44 5.73
C LEU A 88 -12.44 7.11 4.98
N LYS A 89 -12.68 7.14 3.67
CA LYS A 89 -12.51 5.97 2.80
C LYS A 89 -11.05 5.53 2.76
N LYS A 90 -10.80 4.25 2.43
CA LYS A 90 -9.45 3.78 2.09
C LYS A 90 -9.06 4.28 0.68
N PRO A 91 -7.82 4.70 0.44
CA PRO A 91 -6.66 4.63 1.35
C PRO A 91 -6.48 5.84 2.30
N TYR A 92 -7.32 6.87 2.23
CA TYR A 92 -7.15 8.12 3.00
C TYR A 92 -7.12 7.92 4.52
N SER A 93 -7.97 7.04 5.05
CA SER A 93 -7.96 6.71 6.49
C SER A 93 -6.63 6.13 6.97
N MET A 94 -5.98 5.28 6.15
CA MET A 94 -4.68 4.71 6.50
C MET A 94 -3.62 5.81 6.58
N ILE A 95 -3.57 6.69 5.58
CA ILE A 95 -2.63 7.82 5.55
C ILE A 95 -2.82 8.73 6.76
N ALA A 96 -4.07 9.09 7.08
CA ALA A 96 -4.39 9.90 8.25
C ALA A 96 -3.97 9.22 9.56
N SER A 97 -4.10 7.89 9.66
CA SER A 97 -3.67 7.13 10.83
C SER A 97 -2.14 7.10 10.99
N TYR A 98 -1.39 7.04 9.88
CA TYR A 98 0.07 7.09 9.89
C TYR A 98 0.58 8.46 10.36
N ILE A 99 -0.02 9.55 9.89
CA ILE A 99 0.32 10.92 10.32
C ILE A 99 0.09 11.08 11.83
N LYS A 100 -1.07 10.65 12.34
CA LYS A 100 -1.39 10.70 13.78
C LYS A 100 -0.40 9.89 14.64
N ARG A 101 0.12 8.77 14.13
CA ARG A 101 1.14 7.97 14.83
C ARG A 101 2.50 8.68 14.87
N GLN A 102 2.81 9.52 13.89
CA GLN A 102 4.07 10.27 13.87
C GLN A 102 4.10 11.38 14.94
N ASP A 103 2.94 11.93 15.30
CA ASP A 103 2.81 12.85 16.45
C ASP A 103 3.10 12.16 17.79
N TRP A 104 2.86 10.85 17.92
CA TRP A 104 3.23 10.06 19.11
C TRP A 104 4.73 9.74 19.20
N LEU A 105 5.44 9.71 18.07
CA LEU A 105 6.89 9.46 18.03
C LEU A 105 7.73 10.73 18.21
N ARG A 106 7.11 11.92 18.28
CA ARG A 106 7.75 13.14 18.76
C ARG A 106 7.85 13.14 20.29
N GLY A 107 8.39 12.07 20.86
CA GLY A 107 8.82 12.08 22.25
C GLY A 107 10.03 12.99 22.37
N GLN A 108 9.96 13.95 23.29
CA GLN A 108 11.15 14.62 23.82
C GLN A 108 12.19 13.56 24.14
N ASP A 109 13.44 13.78 23.74
CA ASP A 109 14.55 12.96 24.19
C ASP A 109 14.44 12.79 25.70
N SER A 110 14.26 11.56 26.17
CA SER A 110 14.09 11.21 27.60
C SER A 110 15.37 11.43 28.42
N ASN A 111 16.22 12.36 28.01
CA ASN A 111 17.52 12.66 28.59
C ASN A 111 17.62 14.15 28.99
N LEU A 112 16.62 14.66 29.72
CA LEU A 112 16.74 15.87 30.55
C LEU A 112 16.59 15.49 32.02
#